data_AF-C0R992-F1
#
_entry.id   AF-C0R992-F1
#
_cell.length_a   1.000
_cell.length_b   1.000
_cell.length_c   1.000
_cell.angle_alpha   90.00
_cell.angle_beta   90.00
_cell.angle_gamma   90.00
#
_symmetry.space_group_name_H-M   'P 1'
#
loop_
_entity.id
_entity.type
_entity.pdbx_description
1 polymer ?
#
loop_
_entity_poly.entity_id
_entity_poly.type
_entity_poly.pdbx_seq_one_letter_code
_entity_poly.pdbx_strand_id
1 'polypeptide(L)'
;MEKKENKNQVTLYKRIEIPTGKELDLDNNQDEELKNYNKLKEQLKLNLKSDINNKIQRMKILYEIKQKELYKYDGFKSFKQFIKSYIIARSQAYMYLKIYEKVLEGAISIEKVKEIGFVATYKNILKNNSLYVYKEKMIEENVGKYDDSQNISIRILIKDKEVYDFCKKDTKRIYFILERLIKDKKNILSSLIIDYENHRKNKKKKVSS
;
A
#
# COMPACT_ATOMS: atom_id res chain seq x y z
N MET A 1 -44.83 -10.14 -18.92
CA MET A 1 -44.02 -9.56 -17.84
C MET A 1 -42.58 -9.45 -18.32
N GLU A 2 -42.12 -8.21 -18.45
CA GLU A 2 -40.82 -7.80 -18.98
C GLU A 2 -39.63 -8.38 -18.21
N LYS A 3 -38.59 -8.79 -18.92
CA LYS A 3 -37.22 -8.87 -18.39
C LYS A 3 -36.38 -7.81 -19.09
N LYS A 4 -36.00 -6.76 -18.35
CA LYS A 4 -35.08 -5.71 -18.80
C LYS A 4 -33.65 -6.25 -18.82
N GLU A 5 -33.10 -6.46 -20.01
CA GLU A 5 -31.65 -6.57 -20.21
C GLU A 5 -31.04 -5.16 -20.29
N ASN A 6 -30.30 -4.76 -19.26
CA ASN A 6 -29.49 -3.54 -19.28
C ASN A 6 -28.20 -3.80 -20.07
N LYS A 7 -28.22 -3.51 -21.37
CA LYS A 7 -27.00 -3.37 -22.19
C LYS A 7 -26.45 -1.96 -21.99
N ASN A 8 -25.37 -1.83 -21.21
CA ASN A 8 -24.58 -0.60 -21.13
C ASN A 8 -23.97 -0.30 -22.51
N GLN A 9 -24.61 0.60 -23.27
CA GLN A 9 -24.07 1.09 -24.53
C GLN A 9 -23.04 2.18 -24.24
N VAL A 10 -21.80 1.96 -24.68
CA VAL A 10 -20.73 2.94 -24.65
C VAL A 10 -20.98 3.94 -25.77
N THR A 11 -21.36 5.17 -25.42
CA THR A 11 -21.53 6.26 -26.40
C THR A 11 -20.17 6.84 -26.75
N LEU A 12 -19.62 6.41 -27.90
CA LEU A 12 -18.46 7.05 -28.51
C LEU A 12 -18.96 8.28 -29.29
N TYR A 13 -18.63 9.48 -28.82
CA TYR A 13 -18.91 10.71 -29.56
C TYR A 13 -18.11 10.71 -30.87
N LYS A 14 -18.83 10.68 -31.98
CA LYS A 14 -18.29 10.76 -33.35
C LYS A 14 -17.67 12.15 -33.53
N ARG A 15 -16.44 12.23 -34.06
CA ARG A 15 -15.83 13.51 -34.46
C ARG A 15 -16.72 14.19 -35.49
N ILE A 16 -17.07 15.44 -35.22
CA ILE A 16 -17.80 16.29 -36.15
C ILE A 16 -16.82 16.70 -37.24
N GLU A 17 -17.04 16.23 -38.46
CA GLU A 17 -16.44 16.81 -39.67
C GLU A 17 -17.22 18.09 -39.99
N ILE A 18 -16.53 19.23 -39.96
CA ILE A 18 -17.13 20.54 -40.28
C ILE A 18 -17.13 20.68 -41.81
N PRO A 19 -18.28 20.91 -42.47
CA PRO A 19 -18.30 21.28 -43.88
C PRO A 19 -17.84 22.73 -44.01
N THR A 20 -16.78 22.93 -44.79
CA THR A 20 -16.33 24.23 -45.30
C THR A 20 -17.46 24.92 -46.07
N GLY A 21 -17.84 26.11 -45.62
CA GLY A 21 -18.70 27.02 -46.37
C GLY A 21 -19.87 27.57 -45.58
N LYS A 22 -19.58 28.47 -44.62
CA LYS A 22 -20.41 29.61 -44.21
C LYS A 22 -19.60 30.45 -43.23
N GLU A 23 -19.19 31.62 -43.70
CA GLU A 23 -18.66 32.72 -42.89
C GLU A 23 -19.67 33.01 -41.77
N LEU A 24 -19.32 32.63 -40.55
CA LEU A 24 -19.93 33.09 -39.32
C LEU A 24 -18.77 33.54 -38.44
N ASP A 25 -18.79 34.82 -38.06
CA ASP A 25 -17.86 35.47 -37.16
C ASP A 25 -17.81 34.77 -35.79
N LEU A 26 -17.08 33.64 -35.71
CA LEU A 26 -16.87 32.83 -34.51
C LEU A 26 -15.40 32.79 -34.07
N ASP A 27 -14.52 33.55 -34.73
CA ASP A 27 -13.08 33.29 -34.72
C ASP A 27 -12.29 33.93 -33.57
N ASN A 28 -12.88 34.83 -32.77
CA ASN A 28 -12.17 35.43 -31.63
C ASN A 28 -12.36 34.69 -30.29
N ASN A 29 -13.52 34.04 -30.09
CA ASN A 29 -13.87 33.45 -28.78
C ASN A 29 -13.26 32.04 -28.60
N GLN A 30 -13.19 31.24 -29.67
CA GLN A 30 -12.55 29.91 -29.61
C GLN A 30 -11.04 30.02 -29.34
N ASP A 31 -10.41 31.06 -29.88
CA ASP A 31 -9.00 31.35 -29.69
C ASP A 31 -8.69 31.85 -28.27
N GLU A 32 -9.58 32.63 -27.66
CA GLU A 32 -9.50 32.99 -26.23
C GLU A 32 -9.75 31.81 -25.30
N GLU A 33 -10.74 30.98 -25.58
CA GLU A 33 -11.02 29.77 -24.78
C GLU A 33 -9.85 28.79 -24.83
N LEU A 34 -9.24 28.59 -26.01
CA LEU A 34 -8.06 27.74 -26.17
C LEU A 34 -6.83 28.30 -25.43
N LYS A 35 -6.63 29.62 -25.48
CA LYS A 35 -5.58 30.31 -24.70
C LYS A 35 -5.82 30.15 -23.19
N ASN A 36 -7.05 30.32 -22.73
CA ASN A 36 -7.42 30.14 -21.32
C ASN A 36 -7.22 28.69 -20.87
N TYR A 37 -7.65 27.71 -21.67
CA TYR A 37 -7.42 26.28 -21.40
C TYR A 37 -5.93 25.97 -21.24
N ASN A 38 -5.08 26.43 -22.16
CA ASN A 38 -3.64 26.19 -22.10
C ASN A 38 -3.01 26.84 -20.87
N LYS A 39 -3.43 28.05 -20.51
CA LYS A 39 -2.99 28.73 -19.28
C LYS A 39 -3.36 27.93 -18.03
N LEU A 40 -4.61 27.49 -17.91
CA LEU A 40 -5.10 26.68 -16.78
C LEU A 40 -4.38 25.34 -16.69
N LYS A 41 -4.13 24.69 -17.84
CA LYS A 41 -3.38 23.43 -17.94
C LYS A 41 -1.95 23.57 -17.43
N GLU A 42 -1.24 24.63 -17.81
CA GLU A 42 0.12 24.87 -17.32
C GLU A 42 0.14 25.25 -15.85
N GLN A 43 -0.79 26.09 -15.38
CA GLN A 43 -0.94 26.39 -13.95
C GLN A 43 -1.19 25.12 -13.12
N LEU A 44 -2.05 24.23 -13.60
CA LEU A 44 -2.33 22.95 -12.94
C LEU A 44 -1.08 22.08 -12.86
N LYS A 45 -0.30 21.96 -13.95
CA LYS A 45 0.98 21.22 -13.95
C LYS A 45 1.98 21.78 -12.93
N LEU A 46 2.10 23.11 -12.85
CA LEU A 46 2.99 23.77 -11.90
C LEU A 46 2.56 23.53 -10.45
N ASN A 47 1.26 23.63 -10.17
CA ASN A 47 0.69 23.36 -8.85
C ASN A 47 0.93 21.91 -8.43
N LEU A 48 0.71 20.94 -9.33
CA LEU A 48 0.96 19.52 -9.06
C LEU A 48 2.44 19.24 -8.79
N LYS A 49 3.35 19.84 -9.55
CA LYS A 49 4.81 19.71 -9.35
C LYS A 49 5.23 20.31 -8.01
N SER A 50 4.70 21.48 -7.67
CA SER A 50 4.91 22.14 -6.37
C SER A 50 4.41 21.24 -5.23
N ASP A 51 3.21 20.69 -5.34
CA ASP A 51 2.62 19.78 -4.33
C ASP A 51 3.47 18.54 -4.08
N ILE A 52 3.99 17.92 -5.14
CA ILE A 52 4.86 16.74 -5.02
C ILE A 52 6.17 17.14 -4.31
N ASN A 53 6.79 18.25 -4.71
CA ASN A 53 8.01 18.74 -4.07
C ASN A 53 7.77 19.09 -2.59
N ASN A 54 6.65 19.74 -2.28
CA ASN A 54 6.24 20.07 -0.91
C ASN A 54 6.07 18.80 -0.06
N LYS A 55 5.48 17.74 -0.61
CA LYS A 55 5.38 16.44 0.08
C LYS A 55 6.75 15.82 0.36
N ILE A 56 7.71 15.95 -0.56
CA ILE A 56 9.08 15.47 -0.35
C ILE A 56 9.78 16.25 0.77
N GLN A 57 9.64 17.57 0.78
CA GLN A 57 10.22 18.39 1.84
C GLN A 57 9.62 18.06 3.21
N ARG A 58 8.29 17.94 3.28
CA ARG A 58 7.60 17.49 4.50
C ARG A 58 8.11 16.14 4.98
N MET A 59 8.33 15.20 4.07
CA MET A 59 8.89 13.88 4.39
C MET A 59 10.28 13.98 5.03
N LYS A 60 11.18 14.80 4.47
CA LYS A 60 12.53 15.05 5.02
C LYS A 60 12.46 15.68 6.42
N ILE A 61 11.68 16.75 6.56
CA ILE A 61 11.51 17.50 7.83
C ILE A 61 10.96 16.58 8.93
N LEU A 62 9.89 15.84 8.64
CA LEU A 62 9.28 14.92 9.61
C LEU A 62 10.26 13.84 10.07
N TYR A 63 11.10 13.34 9.15
CA TYR A 63 12.11 12.35 9.50
C TYR A 63 13.16 12.94 10.44
N GLU A 64 13.70 14.11 10.11
CA GLU A 64 14.71 14.76 10.94
C GLU A 64 14.18 15.10 12.34
N ILE A 65 12.97 15.67 12.43
CA ILE A 65 12.30 15.96 13.71
C ILE A 65 12.14 14.68 14.53
N LYS A 66 11.76 13.56 13.90
CA LYS A 66 11.58 12.30 14.61
C LYS A 66 12.93 11.73 15.09
N GLN A 67 13.94 11.65 14.23
CA GLN A 67 15.21 11.00 14.55
C GLN A 67 15.99 11.75 15.63
N LYS A 68 16.01 13.08 15.56
CA LYS A 68 16.67 13.93 16.56
C LYS A 68 15.77 14.28 17.75
N GLU A 69 14.55 13.73 17.78
CA GLU A 69 13.54 13.99 18.80
C GLU A 69 13.24 15.48 19.05
N LEU A 70 13.34 16.32 18.01
CA LEU A 70 13.21 17.78 18.11
C LEU A 70 11.84 18.24 18.59
N TYR A 71 10.82 17.40 18.45
CA TYR A 71 9.49 17.66 18.99
C TYR A 71 9.48 17.88 20.52
N LYS A 72 10.52 17.47 21.24
CA LYS A 72 10.66 17.71 22.68
C LYS A 72 10.86 19.20 23.02
N TYR A 73 11.38 20.01 22.09
CA TYR A 73 11.53 21.46 22.31
C TYR A 73 10.18 22.17 22.49
N ASP A 74 9.13 21.65 21.87
CA ASP A 74 7.74 22.13 22.05
C ASP A 74 7.02 21.43 23.22
N GLY A 75 7.74 20.66 24.04
CA GLY A 75 7.18 19.95 25.19
C GLY A 75 6.36 18.69 24.85
N PHE A 76 6.40 18.20 23.60
CA PHE A 76 5.71 16.97 23.24
C PHE A 76 6.42 15.73 23.81
N LYS A 77 5.66 14.83 24.45
CA LYS A 77 6.19 13.58 25.02
C LYS A 77 6.53 12.53 23.97
N SER A 78 5.96 12.66 22.77
CA SER A 78 6.19 11.70 21.68
C SER A 78 5.97 12.36 20.32
N PHE A 79 6.62 11.81 19.29
CA PHE A 79 6.38 12.21 17.90
C PHE A 79 4.90 12.05 17.49
N LYS A 80 4.19 11.07 18.06
CA LYS A 80 2.74 10.89 17.86
C LYS A 80 1.95 12.10 18.33
N GLN A 81 2.32 12.69 19.46
CA GLN A 81 1.66 13.85 20.02
C GLN A 81 1.95 15.09 19.16
N PHE A 82 3.22 15.25 18.75
CA PHE A 82 3.64 16.30 17.83
C PHE A 82 2.86 16.29 16.52
N ILE A 83 2.80 15.18 15.79
CA ILE A 83 2.05 15.16 14.51
C ILE A 83 0.55 15.40 14.68
N LYS A 84 -0.01 15.17 15.88
CA LYS A 84 -1.43 15.43 16.17
C LYS A 84 -1.74 16.94 16.24
N SER A 85 -0.75 17.80 16.50
CA SER A 85 -0.94 19.25 16.49
C SER A 85 -0.92 19.88 15.10
N TYR A 86 -0.65 19.10 14.04
CA TYR A 86 -0.61 19.57 12.65
C TYR A 86 -1.70 18.94 11.78
N ILE A 87 -1.99 19.58 10.63
CA ILE A 87 -2.92 19.06 9.61
C ILE A 87 -2.24 17.96 8.76
N ILE A 88 -1.72 16.94 9.43
CA ILE A 88 -1.14 15.75 8.78
C ILE A 88 -1.74 14.52 9.44
N ALA A 89 -2.40 13.68 8.62
CA ALA A 89 -2.93 12.42 9.12
C ALA A 89 -1.79 11.52 9.64
N ARG A 90 -2.02 10.85 10.77
CA ARG A 90 -1.04 9.94 11.39
C ARG A 90 -0.47 8.95 10.37
N SER A 91 -1.33 8.26 9.64
CA SER A 91 -0.94 7.28 8.62
C SER A 91 -0.01 7.87 7.56
N GLN A 92 -0.28 9.10 7.12
CA GLN A 92 0.53 9.80 6.13
C GLN A 92 1.92 10.16 6.69
N ALA A 93 2.01 10.64 7.93
CA ALA A 93 3.29 10.92 8.57
C ALA A 93 4.17 9.66 8.66
N TYR A 94 3.63 8.54 9.14
CA TYR A 94 4.40 7.29 9.22
C TYR A 94 4.72 6.69 7.84
N MET A 95 3.85 6.87 6.84
CA MET A 95 4.14 6.51 5.45
C MET A 95 5.36 7.28 4.93
N TYR A 96 5.40 8.60 5.15
CA TYR A 96 6.55 9.42 4.76
C TYR A 96 7.85 8.98 5.42
N LEU A 97 7.82 8.71 6.72
CA LEU A 97 8.99 8.20 7.42
C LEU A 97 9.52 6.90 6.80
N LYS A 98 8.62 5.95 6.52
CA LYS A 98 8.99 4.64 5.93
C LYS A 98 9.54 4.74 4.52
N ILE A 99 8.98 5.62 3.69
CA ILE A 99 9.50 5.86 2.35
C ILE A 99 10.89 6.48 2.44
N TYR A 100 11.09 7.47 3.32
CA TYR A 100 12.36 8.16 3.42
C TYR A 100 13.47 7.29 3.99
N GLU A 101 13.18 6.39 4.94
CA GLU A 101 14.12 5.35 5.37
C GLU A 101 14.68 4.59 4.17
N LYS A 102 13.82 4.12 3.26
CA LYS A 102 14.25 3.41 2.03
C LYS A 102 15.00 4.30 1.03
N VAL A 103 14.74 5.61 1.04
CA VAL A 103 15.53 6.55 0.25
C VAL A 103 16.94 6.69 0.82
N LEU A 104 17.09 6.83 2.13
CA LEU A 104 18.38 6.93 2.80
C LEU A 104 19.21 5.65 2.69
N GLU A 105 18.55 4.49 2.72
CA GLU A 105 19.17 3.18 2.46
C GLU A 105 19.62 3.00 0.99
N GLY A 106 19.26 3.92 0.08
CA GLY A 106 19.54 3.80 -1.35
C GLY A 106 18.65 2.79 -2.10
N ALA A 107 17.67 2.18 -1.42
CA ALA A 107 16.77 1.19 -2.02
C ALA A 107 15.76 1.80 -3.02
N ILE A 108 15.49 3.11 -2.91
CA ILE A 108 14.65 3.84 -3.87
C ILE A 108 15.10 5.29 -4.01
N SER A 109 15.13 5.83 -5.22
CA SER A 109 15.44 7.25 -5.44
C SER A 109 14.21 8.14 -5.26
N ILE A 110 14.43 9.42 -4.93
CA ILE A 110 13.36 10.42 -4.81
C ILE A 110 12.63 10.58 -6.15
N GLU A 111 13.35 10.51 -7.26
CA GLU A 111 12.83 10.58 -8.63
C GLU A 111 11.85 9.43 -8.88
N LYS A 112 12.18 8.22 -8.41
CA LYS A 112 11.31 7.06 -8.54
C LYS A 112 10.06 7.20 -7.66
N VAL A 113 10.18 7.81 -6.47
CA VAL A 113 9.01 8.15 -5.64
C VAL A 113 8.11 9.17 -6.33
N LYS A 114 8.67 10.17 -7.03
CA LYS A 114 7.89 11.16 -7.80
C LYS A 114 7.11 10.50 -8.96
N GLU A 115 7.76 9.58 -9.67
CA GLU A 115 7.19 8.87 -10.81
C GLU A 115 6.05 7.92 -10.40
N ILE A 116 6.28 7.08 -9.38
CA ILE A 116 5.32 6.07 -8.93
C ILE A 116 4.25 6.66 -8.00
N GLY A 117 4.61 7.70 -7.26
CA GLY A 117 3.80 8.29 -6.21
C GLY A 117 3.98 7.61 -4.84
N PHE A 118 3.72 8.37 -3.77
CA PHE A 118 3.99 7.96 -2.39
C PHE A 118 3.21 6.71 -1.96
N VAL A 119 1.91 6.65 -2.25
CA VAL A 119 1.06 5.53 -1.79
C VAL A 119 1.45 4.21 -2.46
N ALA A 120 1.70 4.24 -3.77
CA ALA A 120 2.13 3.07 -4.51
C ALA A 120 3.55 2.64 -4.10
N THR A 121 4.46 3.60 -3.89
CA THR A 121 5.79 3.35 -3.33
C THR A 121 5.70 2.64 -1.99
N TYR A 122 4.88 3.15 -1.06
CA TYR A 122 4.70 2.54 0.26
C TYR A 122 4.16 1.12 0.17
N LYS A 123 3.17 0.87 -0.70
CA LYS A 123 2.64 -0.48 -0.93
C LYS A 123 3.72 -1.43 -1.47
N ASN A 124 4.59 -0.96 -2.36
CA ASN A 124 5.69 -1.77 -2.89
C ASN A 124 6.72 -2.11 -1.81
N ILE A 125 7.06 -1.15 -0.94
CA ILE A 125 7.95 -1.39 0.21
C ILE A 125 7.35 -2.46 1.14
N LEU A 126 6.06 -2.39 1.45
CA LEU A 126 5.39 -3.39 2.29
C LEU A 126 5.37 -4.78 1.66
N LYS A 127 5.10 -4.87 0.35
CA LYS A 127 5.12 -6.15 -0.38
C LYS A 127 6.51 -6.76 -0.42
N ASN A 128 7.53 -5.95 -0.64
CA ASN A 128 8.91 -6.41 -0.69
C ASN A 128 9.40 -6.83 0.70
N ASN A 129 9.08 -6.09 1.76
CA ASN A 129 9.37 -6.51 3.14
C ASN A 129 8.70 -7.86 3.48
N SER A 130 7.48 -8.12 3.00
CA SER A 130 6.85 -9.45 3.15
C SER A 130 7.62 -10.56 2.43
N LEU A 131 8.40 -10.26 1.40
CA LEU A 131 9.22 -11.24 0.68
C LEU A 131 10.61 -11.41 1.33
N TYR A 132 11.19 -10.33 1.83
CA TYR A 132 12.46 -10.32 2.57
C TYR A 132 12.34 -11.00 3.93
N VAL A 133 11.23 -10.79 4.68
CA VAL A 133 10.98 -11.47 5.97
C VAL A 133 10.94 -13.00 5.85
N TYR A 134 10.63 -13.56 4.68
CA TYR A 134 10.72 -15.01 4.44
C TYR A 134 12.13 -15.50 4.06
N LYS A 135 12.99 -14.65 3.49
CA LYS A 135 14.37 -15.01 3.13
C LYS A 135 15.36 -14.75 4.28
N GLU A 136 15.21 -13.65 5.01
CA GLU A 136 16.09 -13.26 6.12
C GLU A 136 15.92 -14.20 7.33
N LYS A 137 14.70 -14.68 7.59
CA LYS A 137 14.41 -15.68 8.65
C LYS A 137 15.02 -17.07 8.41
N MET A 138 15.56 -17.35 7.23
CA MET A 138 16.33 -18.58 6.98
C MET A 138 17.84 -18.39 7.18
N ILE A 139 18.32 -17.14 7.32
CA ILE A 139 19.75 -16.80 7.38
C ILE A 139 20.15 -16.28 8.77
N GLU A 140 19.28 -15.60 9.50
CA GLU A 140 19.58 -15.16 10.88
C GLU A 140 19.12 -16.20 11.92
N GLU A 141 19.81 -17.33 11.95
CA GLU A 141 19.95 -18.09 13.19
C GLU A 141 20.88 -17.29 14.12
N ASN A 142 20.28 -16.65 15.14
CA ASN A 142 20.76 -16.46 16.52
C ASN A 142 20.65 -15.01 17.08
N VAL A 143 19.89 -14.93 18.17
CA VAL A 143 19.99 -14.00 19.30
C VAL A 143 19.69 -12.51 19.04
N GLY A 144 18.50 -12.06 19.47
CA GLY A 144 18.20 -10.64 19.61
C GLY A 144 16.79 -10.35 20.12
N LYS A 145 16.61 -10.43 21.45
CA LYS A 145 15.53 -9.84 22.28
C LYS A 145 14.17 -9.61 21.60
N TYR A 146 13.26 -10.55 21.81
CA TYR A 146 11.82 -10.34 21.62
C TYR A 146 11.35 -9.21 22.55
N ASP A 147 10.88 -8.10 21.97
CA ASP A 147 10.12 -7.09 22.68
C ASP A 147 8.71 -7.68 22.92
N ASP A 148 8.39 -7.98 24.18
CA ASP A 148 7.14 -8.59 24.67
C ASP A 148 5.86 -7.78 24.35
N SER A 149 5.99 -6.66 23.63
CA SER A 149 4.88 -5.73 23.36
C SER A 149 4.19 -5.91 22.00
N GLN A 150 4.66 -6.82 21.13
CA GLN A 150 4.06 -7.04 19.81
C GLN A 150 3.30 -8.38 19.70
N ASN A 151 2.16 -8.48 20.38
CA ASN A 151 1.20 -9.56 20.13
C ASN A 151 0.59 -9.40 18.72
N ILE A 152 1.19 -10.07 17.73
CA ILE A 152 0.65 -10.13 16.37
C ILE A 152 -0.51 -11.12 16.35
N SER A 153 -1.74 -10.60 16.34
CA SER A 153 -2.94 -11.43 16.21
C SER A 153 -3.10 -11.93 14.76
N ILE A 154 -3.14 -13.23 14.55
CA ILE A 154 -3.48 -13.85 13.27
C ILE A 154 -4.98 -14.16 13.26
N ARG A 155 -5.70 -13.74 12.21
CA ARG A 155 -7.11 -14.10 11.98
C ARG A 155 -7.20 -15.16 10.89
N ILE A 156 -7.66 -16.35 11.24
CA ILE A 156 -7.85 -17.47 10.30
C ILE A 156 -9.34 -17.75 10.17
N LEU A 157 -9.85 -17.82 8.93
CA LEU A 157 -11.22 -18.27 8.67
C LEU A 157 -11.25 -19.80 8.59
N ILE A 158 -11.75 -20.44 9.65
CA ILE A 158 -11.89 -21.89 9.70
C ILE A 158 -13.28 -22.25 9.18
N LYS A 159 -13.33 -23.05 8.10
CA LYS A 159 -14.60 -23.50 7.48
C LYS A 159 -15.17 -24.76 8.13
N ASP A 160 -14.30 -25.58 8.68
CA ASP A 160 -14.68 -26.83 9.31
C ASP A 160 -15.07 -26.59 10.78
N LYS A 161 -16.23 -27.11 11.19
CA LYS A 161 -16.80 -26.86 12.51
C LYS A 161 -16.01 -27.55 13.62
N GLU A 162 -15.55 -28.78 13.38
CA GLU A 162 -14.79 -29.55 14.36
C GLU A 162 -13.42 -28.91 14.61
N VAL A 163 -12.74 -28.50 13.54
CA VAL A 163 -11.47 -27.77 13.64
C VAL A 163 -11.66 -26.42 14.34
N TYR A 164 -12.79 -25.73 14.09
CA TYR A 164 -13.11 -24.48 14.77
C TYR A 164 -13.30 -24.69 16.28
N ASP A 165 -14.10 -25.68 16.67
CA ASP A 165 -14.36 -25.99 18.08
C ASP A 165 -13.09 -26.41 18.80
N PHE A 166 -12.23 -27.20 18.15
CA PHE A 166 -10.90 -27.55 18.66
C PHE A 166 -10.03 -26.32 18.92
N CYS A 167 -9.94 -25.42 17.93
CA CYS A 167 -9.12 -24.21 18.03
C CYS A 167 -9.65 -23.19 19.05
N LYS A 168 -10.98 -23.10 19.20
CA LYS A 168 -11.64 -22.17 20.13
C LYS A 168 -11.58 -22.64 21.57
N LYS A 169 -11.64 -23.96 21.81
CA LYS A 169 -11.71 -24.55 23.15
C LYS A 169 -10.50 -24.17 24.01
N ASP A 170 -9.30 -24.12 23.43
CA ASP A 170 -8.10 -23.68 24.12
C ASP A 170 -7.08 -23.09 23.13
N THR A 171 -7.04 -21.77 23.04
CA THR A 171 -6.12 -21.05 22.15
C THR A 171 -4.66 -21.16 22.58
N LYS A 172 -4.38 -21.35 23.88
CA LYS A 172 -3.00 -21.55 24.38
C LYS A 172 -2.47 -22.91 23.94
N ARG A 173 -3.33 -23.93 23.96
CA ARG A 173 -3.00 -25.25 23.42
C ARG A 173 -2.66 -25.21 21.93
N ILE A 174 -3.40 -24.44 21.13
CA ILE A 174 -3.08 -24.27 19.71
C ILE A 174 -1.71 -23.62 19.53
N TYR A 175 -1.44 -22.55 20.28
CA TYR A 175 -0.13 -21.90 20.25
C TYR A 175 1.00 -22.89 20.58
N PHE A 176 0.85 -23.66 21.66
CA PHE A 176 1.82 -24.67 22.07
C PHE A 176 2.06 -25.75 21.00
N ILE A 177 0.98 -26.25 20.37
CA ILE A 177 1.08 -27.25 19.30
C ILE A 177 1.85 -26.68 18.10
N LEU A 178 1.49 -25.48 17.65
CA LEU A 178 2.15 -24.83 16.51
C LEU A 178 3.62 -24.54 16.82
N GLU A 179 3.91 -24.09 18.04
CA GLU A 179 5.28 -23.83 18.49
C GLU A 179 6.13 -25.11 18.46
N ARG A 180 5.62 -26.23 19.00
CA ARG A 180 6.34 -27.52 18.99
C ARG A 180 6.48 -28.12 17.59
N LEU A 181 5.48 -27.94 16.72
CA LEU A 181 5.59 -28.36 15.31
C LEU A 181 6.72 -27.62 14.59
N ILE A 182 6.84 -26.31 14.82
CA ILE A 182 7.85 -25.46 14.18
C ILE A 182 9.25 -25.71 14.75
N LYS A 183 9.38 -25.82 16.08
CA LYS A 183 10.69 -25.92 16.75
C LYS A 183 11.26 -27.35 16.73
N ASP A 184 10.44 -28.36 17.02
CA ASP A 184 10.94 -29.70 17.32
C ASP A 184 10.56 -30.75 16.27
N LYS A 185 9.43 -30.57 15.59
CA LYS A 185 8.86 -31.59 14.67
C LYS A 185 8.90 -31.14 13.22
N LYS A 186 10.07 -30.62 12.79
CA LYS A 186 10.31 -30.12 11.43
C LYS A 186 9.93 -31.12 10.32
N ASN A 187 10.20 -32.41 10.51
CA ASN A 187 9.86 -33.44 9.52
C ASN A 187 8.35 -33.59 9.29
N ILE A 188 7.57 -33.54 10.39
CA ILE A 188 6.10 -33.60 10.34
C ILE A 188 5.55 -32.31 9.72
N LEU A 189 6.14 -31.16 10.06
CA LEU A 189 5.76 -29.89 9.45
C LEU A 189 6.01 -29.89 7.94
N SER A 190 7.16 -30.40 7.49
CA SER A 190 7.50 -30.51 6.07
C SER A 190 6.51 -31.38 5.31
N SER A 191 6.11 -32.54 5.85
CA SER A 191 5.11 -33.40 5.20
C SER A 191 3.76 -32.71 5.10
N LEU A 192 3.30 -32.04 6.17
CA LEU A 192 2.04 -31.28 6.16
C LEU A 192 2.05 -30.13 5.14
N ILE A 193 3.19 -29.46 4.95
CA ILE A 193 3.34 -28.40 3.94
C ILE A 193 3.25 -28.98 2.52
N ILE A 194 3.91 -30.11 2.26
CA ILE A 194 3.86 -30.79 0.95
C ILE A 194 2.43 -31.22 0.63
N ASP A 195 1.73 -31.82 1.60
CA ASP A 195 0.33 -32.24 1.44
C ASP A 195 -0.60 -31.07 1.15
N TYR A 196 -0.40 -29.94 1.85
CA TYR A 196 -1.14 -28.71 1.60
C TYR A 196 -0.93 -28.18 0.18
N GLU A 197 0.32 -28.11 -0.29
CA GLU A 197 0.63 -27.64 -1.64
C GLU A 197 0.06 -28.55 -2.73
N ASN A 198 0.06 -29.87 -2.51
CA ASN A 198 -0.57 -30.84 -3.41
C ASN A 198 -2.09 -30.65 -3.46
N HIS A 199 -2.74 -30.51 -2.31
CA HIS A 199 -4.18 -30.25 -2.23
C HIS A 199 -4.55 -28.90 -2.89
N ARG A 200 -3.72 -27.87 -2.73
CA ARG A 200 -3.89 -26.56 -3.39
C ARG A 200 -3.79 -26.65 -4.91
N LYS A 201 -2.82 -27.40 -5.44
CA LYS A 201 -2.66 -27.65 -6.88
C LYS A 201 -3.86 -28.40 -7.46
N ASN A 202 -4.39 -29.39 -6.74
CA ASN A 202 -5.55 -30.17 -7.18
C ASN A 202 -6.85 -29.36 -7.21
N LYS A 203 -7.03 -28.41 -6.28
CA LYS A 203 -8.17 -27.47 -6.32
C LYS A 203 -8.12 -26.53 -7.52
N LYS A 204 -6.94 -26.10 -7.98
CA LYS A 204 -6.82 -25.25 -9.17
C LYS A 204 -7.22 -25.99 -10.45
N LYS A 205 -6.86 -27.26 -10.58
CA LYS A 205 -7.23 -28.09 -11.75
C LYS A 205 -8.74 -28.31 -11.87
N LYS A 206 -9.46 -28.51 -10.76
CA LYS A 206 -10.92 -28.71 -10.73
C LYS A 206 -11.76 -27.47 -11.06
N VAL A 207 -11.16 -26.27 -11.07
CA VAL A 207 -11.86 -25.01 -11.40
C VAL A 207 -11.60 -24.59 -12.86
N SER A 208 -10.64 -25.24 -13.53
CA SER A 208 -10.26 -25.01 -14.91
C SER A 208 -10.70 -26.13 -15.88
N SER A 209 -11.56 -27.03 -15.42
CA SER A 209 -12.27 -28.05 -16.22
C SER A 209 -13.76 -27.86 -15.98
#